data_AF-A0A922XCD6-F1
#
_entry.id   AF-A0A922XCD6-F1
#
_cell.length_a   1.000
_cell.length_b   1.000
_cell.length_c   1.000
_cell.angle_alpha   90.00
_cell.angle_beta   90.00
_cell.angle_gamma   90.00
#
_symmetry.space_group_name_H-M   'P 1'
#
loop_
_entity.id
_entity.type
_entity.pdbx_description
1 polymer ?
#
loop_
_entity_poly.entity_id
_entity_poly.type
_entity_poly.pdbx_seq_one_letter_code
_entity_poly.pdbx_strand_id
1 'polypeptide(L)'
;MNSPYVHERRRIMDPAKKVKFSQLVRESHSLEEAAEWLDVSIRTVQRERKRDEDFDHEVRLALQATPDPLRLMENAARTHWRAAAWLLERTRPEQYARKPANTARDYQVEAALGMLLEAALAATAPAERAAFYQQVEPVCGQALQYCFPQLGPNGNLKKSKLPPTPLTNETSRLAHREAIAASMAQAQAAAANGEQPAEWFTAPGWFNEQPAPPLSPKTHEATASDAKPAPRSHAPRGNENADDVLSPKTREATADDATAVVPEPILAIDYNLPIDFNLSHDDFAHAIAARDPNEQAVLWDQRLRHWGEFKRRREAQLSRTTRPATKRRNAA
;
A
#
# COMPACT_ATOMS: atom_id res chain seq x y z
N MET A 1 -52.83 -46.61 19.02
CA MET A 1 -51.99 -47.50 18.19
C MET A 1 -50.68 -46.75 17.92
N ASN A 2 -49.66 -47.02 18.75
CA ASN A 2 -48.33 -46.40 18.61
C ASN A 2 -47.58 -47.14 17.50
N SER A 3 -47.36 -46.47 16.38
CA SER A 3 -46.57 -46.99 15.26
C SER A 3 -45.14 -47.28 15.74
N PRO A 4 -44.67 -48.54 15.73
CA PRO A 4 -43.37 -48.90 16.28
C PRO A 4 -42.27 -48.54 15.28
N TYR A 5 -41.44 -47.57 15.65
CA TYR A 5 -40.02 -47.45 15.30
C TYR A 5 -39.63 -47.84 13.87
N VAL A 6 -40.10 -47.05 12.88
CA VAL A 6 -39.23 -46.78 11.75
C VAL A 6 -37.99 -46.14 12.37
N HIS A 7 -36.89 -46.89 12.41
CA HIS A 7 -35.60 -46.34 12.79
C HIS A 7 -35.27 -45.33 11.69
N GLU A 8 -35.75 -44.10 11.85
CA GLU A 8 -35.28 -42.96 11.09
C GLU A 8 -33.77 -43.00 11.29
N ARG A 9 -33.05 -43.48 10.26
CA ARG A 9 -31.61 -43.47 10.24
C ARG A 9 -31.21 -42.07 10.64
N ARG A 10 -30.57 -41.96 11.81
CA ARG A 10 -30.26 -40.69 12.46
C ARG A 10 -29.71 -39.75 11.39
N ARG A 11 -30.48 -38.70 11.09
CA ARG A 11 -30.15 -37.85 9.95
C ARG A 11 -28.80 -37.22 10.24
N ILE A 12 -27.94 -37.18 9.23
CA ILE A 12 -26.59 -36.62 9.37
C ILE A 12 -26.66 -35.11 9.71
N MET A 13 -27.79 -34.47 9.39
CA MET A 13 -28.05 -33.05 9.58
C MET A 13 -29.21 -32.81 10.54
N ASP A 14 -28.88 -32.67 11.83
CA ASP A 14 -29.83 -32.32 12.88
C ASP A 14 -30.40 -30.90 12.67
N PRO A 15 -31.61 -30.60 13.17
CA PRO A 15 -32.20 -29.25 13.08
C PRO A 15 -31.29 -28.16 13.63
N ALA A 16 -30.56 -28.42 14.72
CA ALA A 16 -29.58 -27.48 15.28
C ALA A 16 -28.44 -27.16 14.30
N LYS A 17 -27.99 -28.14 13.50
CA LYS A 17 -26.98 -27.92 12.46
C LYS A 17 -27.54 -27.08 11.30
N LYS A 18 -28.82 -27.24 10.95
CA LYS A 18 -29.50 -26.42 9.92
C LYS A 18 -29.51 -24.94 10.32
N VAL A 19 -29.93 -24.63 11.54
CA VAL A 19 -29.94 -23.25 12.06
C VAL A 19 -28.52 -22.66 12.06
N LYS A 20 -27.54 -23.43 12.57
CA LYS A 20 -26.14 -22.99 12.61
C LYS A 20 -25.54 -22.79 11.21
N PHE A 21 -25.91 -23.65 10.25
CA PHE A 21 -25.51 -23.50 8.84
C PHE A 21 -26.07 -22.20 8.26
N SER A 22 -27.38 -21.96 8.40
CA SER A 22 -28.03 -20.74 7.95
C SER A 22 -27.41 -19.49 8.58
N GLN A 23 -27.00 -19.56 9.86
CA GLN A 23 -26.30 -18.48 10.54
C GLN A 23 -24.91 -18.20 9.93
N LEU A 24 -24.09 -19.23 9.72
CA LEU A 24 -22.75 -19.08 9.13
C LEU A 24 -22.81 -18.46 7.73
N VAL A 25 -23.79 -18.85 6.91
CA VAL A 25 -24.02 -18.26 5.59
C VAL A 25 -24.38 -16.77 5.72
N ARG A 26 -25.20 -16.42 6.72
CA ARG A 26 -25.57 -15.03 7.04
C ARG A 26 -24.36 -14.20 7.48
N GLU A 27 -23.40 -14.84 8.16
CA GLU A 27 -22.11 -14.27 8.56
C GLU A 27 -21.08 -14.22 7.42
N SER A 28 -21.52 -14.40 6.16
CA SER A 28 -20.71 -14.28 4.94
C SER A 28 -19.77 -15.46 4.67
N HIS A 29 -19.97 -16.63 5.29
CA HIS A 29 -19.24 -17.82 4.90
C HIS A 29 -19.81 -18.40 3.61
N SER A 30 -18.94 -18.95 2.76
CA SER A 30 -19.41 -19.69 1.59
C SER A 30 -20.17 -20.95 2.04
N LEU A 31 -21.05 -21.47 1.17
CA LEU A 31 -21.80 -22.69 1.47
C LEU A 31 -20.88 -23.89 1.76
N GLU A 32 -19.69 -23.92 1.14
CA GLU A 32 -18.70 -24.97 1.31
C GLU A 32 -17.98 -24.84 2.66
N GLU A 33 -17.48 -23.65 3.00
CA GLU A 33 -16.86 -23.37 4.30
C GLU A 33 -17.83 -23.62 5.45
N ALA A 34 -19.08 -23.19 5.32
CA ALA A 34 -20.10 -23.43 6.33
C ALA A 34 -20.42 -24.92 6.51
N ALA A 35 -20.33 -25.71 5.43
CA ALA A 35 -20.55 -27.16 5.49
C ALA A 35 -19.35 -27.87 6.14
N GLU A 36 -18.13 -27.46 5.76
CA GLU A 36 -16.88 -27.93 6.37
C GLU A 36 -16.86 -27.65 7.87
N TRP A 37 -17.27 -26.46 8.31
CA TRP A 37 -17.30 -26.07 9.73
C TRP A 37 -18.25 -26.93 10.59
N LEU A 38 -19.24 -27.58 9.97
CA LEU A 38 -20.21 -28.46 10.66
C LEU A 38 -19.91 -29.95 10.48
N ASP A 39 -18.77 -30.27 9.84
CA ASP A 39 -18.38 -31.62 9.42
C ASP A 39 -19.46 -32.31 8.58
N VAL A 40 -20.08 -31.57 7.64
CA VAL A 40 -21.12 -32.10 6.74
C VAL A 40 -20.69 -31.89 5.29
N SER A 41 -20.84 -32.92 4.44
CA SER A 41 -20.56 -32.76 3.02
C SER A 41 -21.55 -31.80 2.35
N ILE A 42 -21.07 -30.96 1.42
CA ILE A 42 -21.93 -30.04 0.65
C ILE A 42 -23.07 -30.78 -0.08
N ARG A 43 -22.84 -32.02 -0.52
CA ARG A 43 -23.87 -32.87 -1.15
C ARG A 43 -25.00 -33.21 -0.19
N THR A 44 -24.69 -33.42 1.09
CA THR A 44 -25.70 -33.66 2.13
C THR A 44 -26.54 -32.41 2.34
N VAL A 45 -25.92 -31.22 2.41
CA VAL A 45 -26.64 -29.94 2.52
C VAL A 45 -27.57 -29.73 1.33
N GLN A 46 -27.09 -29.96 0.10
CA GLN A 46 -27.92 -29.84 -1.10
C GLN A 46 -29.10 -30.82 -1.12
N ARG A 47 -28.91 -32.05 -0.65
CA ARG A 47 -30.01 -33.03 -0.51
C ARG A 47 -31.04 -32.59 0.53
N GLU A 48 -30.59 -32.07 1.67
CA GLU A 48 -31.50 -31.57 2.70
C GLU A 48 -32.27 -30.34 2.22
N ARG A 49 -31.63 -29.39 1.50
CA ARG A 49 -32.33 -28.25 0.87
C ARG A 49 -33.41 -28.67 -0.12
N LYS A 50 -33.19 -29.75 -0.88
CA LYS A 50 -34.22 -30.28 -1.79
C LYS A 50 -35.38 -30.97 -1.06
N ARG A 51 -35.14 -31.44 0.16
CA ARG A 51 -36.10 -32.25 0.93
C ARG A 51 -36.91 -31.42 1.92
N ASP A 52 -36.31 -30.36 2.46
CA ASP A 52 -36.85 -29.49 3.49
C ASP A 52 -36.92 -28.06 2.95
N GLU A 53 -38.14 -27.65 2.56
CA GLU A 53 -38.40 -26.37 1.92
C GLU A 53 -38.15 -25.18 2.86
N ASP A 54 -38.43 -25.33 4.15
CA ASP A 54 -38.21 -24.30 5.16
C ASP A 54 -36.71 -24.03 5.32
N PHE A 55 -35.91 -25.09 5.39
CA PHE A 55 -34.45 -24.96 5.43
C PHE A 55 -33.90 -24.30 4.16
N ASP A 56 -34.40 -24.67 2.98
CA ASP A 56 -33.97 -24.01 1.73
C ASP A 56 -34.37 -22.53 1.69
N HIS A 57 -35.55 -22.18 2.21
CA HIS A 57 -35.98 -20.79 2.34
C HIS A 57 -35.06 -20.00 3.27
N GLU A 58 -34.70 -20.54 4.43
CA GLU A 58 -33.75 -19.91 5.36
C GLU A 58 -32.38 -19.69 4.73
N VAL A 59 -31.85 -20.68 4.00
CA VAL A 59 -30.57 -20.54 3.30
C VAL A 59 -30.65 -19.48 2.20
N ARG A 60 -31.77 -19.40 1.46
CA ARG A 60 -32.00 -18.32 0.48
C ARG A 60 -32.05 -16.95 1.13
N LEU A 61 -32.74 -16.80 2.26
CA LEU A 61 -32.76 -15.56 3.04
C LEU A 61 -31.36 -15.20 3.55
N ALA A 62 -30.59 -16.19 4.01
CA ALA A 62 -29.22 -15.98 4.47
C ALA A 62 -28.29 -15.53 3.33
N LEU A 63 -28.44 -16.07 2.13
CA LEU A 63 -27.68 -15.65 0.94
C LEU A 63 -28.06 -14.24 0.45
N GLN A 64 -29.29 -13.79 0.72
CA GLN A 64 -29.74 -12.43 0.41
C GLN A 64 -29.32 -11.42 1.49
N ALA A 65 -28.96 -11.88 2.69
CA ALA A 65 -28.47 -11.01 3.74
C ALA A 65 -27.19 -10.31 3.27
N THR A 66 -27.14 -8.99 3.45
CA THR A 66 -25.94 -8.24 3.10
C THR A 66 -24.82 -8.65 4.05
N PRO A 67 -23.71 -9.20 3.54
CA PRO A 67 -22.60 -9.65 4.38
C PRO A 67 -22.03 -8.47 5.18
N ASP A 68 -21.56 -8.74 6.40
CA ASP A 68 -20.89 -7.71 7.21
C ASP A 68 -19.64 -7.22 6.46
N PRO A 69 -19.59 -5.93 6.05
CA PRO A 69 -18.47 -5.41 5.27
C PRO A 69 -17.13 -5.52 6.02
N LEU A 70 -17.14 -5.52 7.36
CA LEU A 70 -15.92 -5.69 8.15
C LEU A 70 -15.36 -7.11 8.00
N ARG A 71 -16.20 -8.13 8.08
CA ARG A 71 -15.80 -9.54 7.87
C ARG A 71 -15.27 -9.79 6.47
N LEU A 72 -15.93 -9.22 5.46
CA LEU A 72 -15.43 -9.29 4.08
C LEU A 72 -14.04 -8.67 3.95
N MET A 73 -13.81 -7.53 4.61
CA MET A 73 -12.50 -6.89 4.59
C MET A 73 -11.45 -7.70 5.36
N GLU A 74 -11.79 -8.29 6.50
CA GLU A 74 -10.90 -9.19 7.25
C GLU A 74 -10.47 -10.39 6.41
N ASN A 75 -11.43 -11.02 5.71
CA ASN A 75 -11.15 -12.14 4.82
C ASN A 75 -10.26 -11.71 3.64
N ALA A 76 -10.56 -10.58 3.01
CA ALA A 76 -9.74 -10.04 1.93
C ALA A 76 -8.33 -9.66 2.41
N ALA A 77 -8.17 -9.19 3.65
CA ALA A 77 -6.88 -8.84 4.22
C ALA A 77 -5.93 -10.05 4.37
N ARG A 78 -6.47 -11.27 4.46
CA ARG A 78 -5.64 -12.50 4.54
C ARG A 78 -4.90 -12.81 3.24
N THR A 79 -5.44 -12.39 2.10
CA THR A 79 -4.89 -12.72 0.76
C THR A 79 -4.41 -11.49 -0.01
N HIS A 80 -4.91 -10.30 0.32
CA HIS A 80 -4.60 -9.06 -0.39
C HIS A 80 -3.95 -8.02 0.51
N TRP A 81 -2.70 -7.66 0.19
CA TRP A 81 -1.92 -6.69 0.96
C TRP A 81 -2.58 -5.30 1.05
N ARG A 82 -3.37 -4.88 0.05
CA ARG A 82 -4.09 -3.58 0.09
C ARG A 82 -5.21 -3.58 1.13
N ALA A 83 -5.96 -4.68 1.21
CA ALA A 83 -6.99 -4.84 2.22
C ALA A 83 -6.36 -4.91 3.63
N ALA A 84 -5.22 -5.61 3.76
CA ALA A 84 -4.45 -5.63 5.00
C ALA A 84 -3.97 -4.23 5.41
N ALA A 85 -3.37 -3.47 4.49
CA ALA A 85 -2.90 -2.11 4.74
C ALA A 85 -4.05 -1.18 5.17
N TRP A 86 -5.19 -1.27 4.49
CA TRP A 86 -6.39 -0.51 4.84
C TRP A 86 -6.91 -0.86 6.25
N LEU A 87 -6.91 -2.15 6.60
CA LEU A 87 -7.34 -2.61 7.93
C LEU A 87 -6.38 -2.12 9.02
N LEU A 88 -5.06 -2.14 8.75
CA LEU A 88 -4.04 -1.62 9.66
C LEU A 88 -4.15 -0.11 9.89
N GLU A 89 -4.38 0.67 8.82
CA GLU A 89 -4.56 2.13 8.89
C GLU A 89 -5.73 2.52 9.81
N ARG A 90 -6.80 1.72 9.84
CA ARG A 90 -7.99 1.99 10.68
C ARG A 90 -7.93 1.39 12.08
N THR A 91 -7.34 0.21 12.23
CA THR A 91 -7.23 -0.46 13.54
C THR A 91 -6.10 0.11 14.40
N ARG A 92 -5.02 0.60 13.76
CA ARG A 92 -3.83 1.15 14.42
C ARG A 92 -3.35 2.41 13.68
N PRO A 93 -4.13 3.50 13.71
CA PRO A 93 -3.80 4.72 12.99
C PRO A 93 -2.47 5.33 13.44
N GLU A 94 -2.10 5.21 14.73
CA GLU A 94 -0.85 5.78 15.24
C GLU A 94 0.41 5.21 14.58
N GLN A 95 0.34 3.96 14.10
CA GLN A 95 1.49 3.27 13.48
C GLN A 95 1.44 3.29 11.96
N TYR A 96 0.25 3.12 11.39
CA TYR A 96 0.08 2.85 9.96
C TYR A 96 -0.71 3.92 9.21
N ALA A 97 -1.32 4.90 9.89
CA ALA A 97 -1.94 6.00 9.17
C ALA A 97 -0.88 6.82 8.44
N ARG A 98 -1.30 7.41 7.32
CA ARG A 98 -0.48 8.40 6.64
C ARG A 98 -0.18 9.55 7.60
N LYS A 99 1.09 9.73 7.92
CA LYS A 99 1.56 10.89 8.69
C LYS A 99 1.14 12.15 7.92
N PRO A 100 0.44 13.12 8.54
CA PRO A 100 0.07 14.33 7.84
C PRO A 100 1.33 15.07 7.39
N ALA A 101 1.25 15.76 6.24
CA ALA A 101 2.40 16.47 5.67
C ALA A 101 3.00 17.53 6.62
N ASN A 102 2.22 17.96 7.61
CA ASN A 102 2.60 18.97 8.60
C ASN A 102 3.30 18.37 9.83
N THR A 103 3.53 17.06 9.89
CA THR A 103 4.31 16.47 10.97
C THR A 103 5.78 16.64 10.67
N ALA A 104 6.44 17.52 11.42
CA ALA A 104 7.89 17.63 11.41
C ALA A 104 8.50 16.26 11.75
N ARG A 105 9.44 15.82 10.91
CA ARG A 105 10.16 14.56 11.16
C ARG A 105 11.13 14.77 12.33
N ASP A 106 11.44 13.70 13.04
CA ASP A 106 12.26 13.74 14.25
C ASP A 106 13.59 14.49 14.02
N TYR A 107 14.29 14.20 12.92
CA TYR A 107 15.53 14.89 12.55
C TYR A 107 15.34 16.39 12.24
N GLN A 108 14.17 16.80 11.75
CA GLN A 108 13.89 18.22 11.46
C GLN A 108 13.73 18.99 12.77
N VAL A 109 13.10 18.37 13.77
CA VAL A 109 12.97 18.99 15.09
C VAL A 109 14.29 18.99 15.84
N GLU A 110 15.07 17.92 15.74
CA GLU A 110 16.43 17.88 16.28
C GLU A 110 17.33 18.94 15.65
N ALA A 111 17.31 19.09 14.31
CA ALA A 111 18.05 20.14 13.62
C ALA A 111 17.58 21.55 14.03
N ALA A 112 16.27 21.78 14.16
CA ALA A 112 15.73 23.06 14.60
C ALA A 112 16.17 23.41 16.03
N LEU A 113 16.15 22.44 16.94
CA LEU A 113 16.64 22.62 18.30
C LEU A 113 18.15 22.85 18.34
N GLY A 114 18.92 22.13 17.52
CA GLY A 114 20.36 22.34 17.37
C GLY A 114 20.70 23.75 16.93
N MET A 115 20.04 24.25 15.88
CA MET A 115 20.21 25.64 15.41
C MET A 115 19.87 26.67 16.49
N LEU A 116 18.80 26.43 17.26
CA LEU A 116 18.41 27.32 18.35
C LEU A 116 19.46 27.33 19.48
N LEU A 117 20.02 26.17 19.80
CA LEU A 117 21.06 26.03 20.82
C LEU A 117 22.36 26.70 20.38
N GLU A 118 22.79 26.51 19.13
CA GLU A 118 23.96 27.17 18.55
C GLU A 118 23.83 28.70 18.57
N ALA A 119 22.68 29.23 18.16
CA ALA A 119 22.41 30.67 18.21
C ALA A 119 22.46 31.22 19.63
N ALA A 120 21.90 30.49 20.61
CA ALA A 120 21.95 30.90 22.01
C ALA A 120 23.39 30.91 22.56
N LEU A 121 24.21 29.92 22.19
CA LEU A 121 25.62 29.84 22.60
C LEU A 121 26.49 30.91 21.96
N ALA A 122 26.19 31.32 20.72
CA ALA A 122 26.85 32.44 20.06
C ALA A 122 26.60 33.75 20.82
N ALA A 123 25.41 33.94 21.38
CA ALA A 123 25.07 35.10 22.20
C ALA A 123 25.62 35.04 23.64
N THR A 124 26.01 33.86 24.13
CA THR A 124 26.46 33.66 25.51
C THR A 124 27.99 33.75 25.63
N ALA A 125 28.46 34.47 26.64
CA ALA A 125 29.90 34.61 26.92
C ALA A 125 30.56 33.25 27.17
N PRO A 126 31.82 33.03 26.73
CA PRO A 126 32.46 31.71 26.80
C PRO A 126 32.53 31.11 28.22
N ALA A 127 32.67 31.96 29.24
CA ALA A 127 32.75 31.55 30.64
C ALA A 127 31.42 30.95 31.17
N GLU A 128 30.29 31.32 30.58
CA GLU A 128 28.95 30.96 31.06
C GLU A 128 28.31 29.79 30.29
N ARG A 129 28.89 29.40 29.14
CA ARG A 129 28.35 28.36 28.25
C ARG A 129 28.14 27.01 28.96
N ALA A 130 29.07 26.62 29.84
CA ALA A 130 28.97 25.36 30.57
C ALA A 130 27.76 25.31 31.52
N ALA A 131 27.49 26.42 32.22
CA ALA A 131 26.33 26.55 33.10
C ALA A 131 25.03 26.61 32.28
N PHE A 132 25.06 27.28 31.13
CA PHE A 132 23.92 27.33 30.20
C PHE A 132 23.53 25.93 29.70
N TYR A 133 24.48 25.11 29.26
CA TYR A 133 24.22 23.74 28.81
C TYR A 133 23.53 22.90 29.89
N GLN A 134 24.03 22.94 31.13
CA GLN A 134 23.44 22.18 32.24
C GLN A 134 21.99 22.56 32.52
N GLN A 135 21.60 23.81 32.22
CA GLN A 135 20.23 24.28 32.41
C GLN A 135 19.33 23.95 31.22
N VAL A 136 19.84 24.04 29.99
CA VAL A 136 19.05 23.86 28.77
C VAL A 136 18.80 22.39 28.44
N GLU A 137 19.77 21.51 28.69
CA GLU A 137 19.65 20.08 28.43
C GLU A 137 18.36 19.44 29.02
N PRO A 138 18.04 19.60 30.32
CA PRO A 138 16.81 19.03 30.88
C PRO A 138 15.55 19.68 30.30
N VAL A 139 15.59 20.96 29.95
CA VAL A 139 14.45 21.69 29.35
C VAL A 139 14.18 21.20 27.93
N CYS A 140 15.22 21.00 27.12
CA CYS A 140 15.11 20.40 25.79
C CYS A 140 14.55 18.97 25.87
N GLY A 141 15.04 18.15 26.82
CA GLY A 141 14.50 16.81 27.06
C GLY A 141 13.01 16.83 27.43
N GLN A 142 12.60 17.77 28.29
CA GLN A 142 11.21 17.93 28.70
C GLN A 142 10.31 18.46 27.57
N ALA A 143 10.82 19.41 26.76
CA ALA A 143 10.14 19.94 25.59
C ALA A 143 9.92 18.85 24.53
N LEU A 144 10.93 18.03 24.26
CA LEU A 144 10.81 16.87 23.36
C LEU A 144 9.76 15.88 23.87
N GLN A 145 9.66 15.63 25.18
CA GLN A 145 8.59 14.80 25.74
C GLN A 145 7.19 15.41 25.54
N TYR A 146 7.04 16.73 25.49
CA TYR A 146 5.76 17.38 25.19
C TYR A 146 5.41 17.39 23.71
N CYS A 147 6.39 17.63 22.85
CA CYS A 147 6.20 17.62 21.40
C CYS A 147 5.98 16.20 20.87
N PHE A 148 6.63 15.21 21.50
CA PHE A 148 6.58 13.81 21.12
C PHE A 148 6.20 12.92 22.31
N PRO A 149 4.97 13.02 22.81
CA PRO A 149 4.50 12.19 23.94
C PRO A 149 4.48 10.68 23.61
N GLN A 150 4.70 10.35 22.34
CA GLN A 150 4.71 9.01 21.78
C GLN A 150 6.06 8.29 21.95
N LEU A 151 7.13 9.07 22.13
CA LEU A 151 8.49 8.58 22.42
C LEU A 151 8.67 8.49 23.93
N GLY A 152 7.98 7.55 24.57
CA GLY A 152 8.37 7.14 25.92
C GLY A 152 9.79 6.54 25.89
N PRO A 153 10.52 6.49 27.02
CA PRO A 153 11.86 5.91 27.08
C PRO A 153 11.95 4.46 26.57
N ASN A 154 10.82 3.76 26.49
CA ASN A 154 10.68 2.40 25.95
C ASN A 154 9.65 2.28 24.80
N GLY A 155 9.33 3.38 24.09
CA GLY A 155 8.44 3.33 22.91
C GLY A 155 6.94 3.08 23.17
N ASN A 156 6.48 3.12 24.43
CA ASN A 156 5.06 2.93 24.75
C ASN A 156 4.31 4.28 24.79
N LEU A 157 3.21 4.35 24.02
CA LEU A 157 2.29 5.48 23.92
C LEU A 157 1.64 5.80 25.28
N LYS A 158 2.10 6.85 25.96
CA LYS A 158 1.40 7.40 27.13
C LYS A 158 0.47 8.53 26.68
N LYS A 159 -0.77 8.52 27.18
CA LYS A 159 -1.69 9.67 27.06
C LYS A 159 -1.05 10.84 27.81
N SER A 160 -0.65 11.90 27.10
CA SER A 160 0.02 13.04 27.73
C SER A 160 -0.96 13.81 28.60
N LYS A 161 -0.66 13.89 29.89
CA LYS A 161 -1.12 14.99 30.73
C LYS A 161 -0.09 16.09 30.55
N LEU A 162 -0.35 17.00 29.61
CA LEU A 162 0.45 18.22 29.47
C LEU A 162 0.40 18.95 30.83
N PRO A 163 1.54 19.25 31.46
CA PRO A 163 1.55 20.13 32.60
C PRO A 163 1.18 21.54 32.14
N PRO A 164 0.67 22.37 33.04
CA PRO A 164 0.42 23.77 32.76
C PRO A 164 1.75 24.43 32.41
N THR A 165 1.97 24.69 31.12
CA THR A 165 3.07 25.54 30.69
C THR A 165 2.87 26.94 31.28
N PRO A 166 3.92 27.69 31.63
CA PRO A 166 3.76 29.05 32.15
C PRO A 166 3.04 30.01 31.17
N LEU A 167 2.90 29.61 29.90
CA LEU A 167 2.07 30.23 28.86
C LEU A 167 0.55 29.95 29.00
N THR A 168 0.09 29.13 29.94
CA THR A 168 -1.34 29.02 30.26
C THR A 168 -1.80 30.14 31.18
N ASN A 169 -0.88 30.78 31.91
CA ASN A 169 -1.17 32.02 32.62
C ASN A 169 -1.32 33.17 31.61
N GLU A 170 -2.50 33.77 31.63
CA GLU A 170 -2.89 34.86 30.72
C GLU A 170 -1.97 36.08 30.87
N THR A 171 -1.47 36.32 32.08
CA THR A 171 -0.46 37.34 32.39
C THR A 171 0.87 37.09 31.69
N SER A 172 1.37 35.84 31.69
CA SER A 172 2.59 35.46 30.97
C SER A 172 2.42 35.59 29.45
N ARG A 173 1.22 35.32 28.91
CA ARG A 173 0.92 35.52 27.49
C ARG A 173 0.93 36.98 27.09
N LEU A 174 0.38 37.85 27.94
CA LEU A 174 0.39 39.29 27.71
C LEU A 174 1.82 39.83 27.75
N ALA A 175 2.60 39.48 28.76
CA ALA A 175 4.01 39.88 28.86
C ALA A 175 4.83 39.41 27.64
N HIS A 176 4.61 38.19 27.16
CA HIS A 176 5.29 37.69 25.96
C HIS A 176 4.86 38.44 24.69
N ARG A 177 3.57 38.77 24.55
CA ARG A 177 3.08 39.58 23.41
C ARG A 177 3.66 40.99 23.43
N GLU A 178 3.73 41.61 24.61
CA GLU A 178 4.35 42.91 24.79
C GLU A 178 5.84 42.88 24.46
N ALA A 179 6.57 41.84 24.88
CA ALA A 179 7.98 41.67 24.54
C ALA A 179 8.21 41.49 23.03
N ILE A 180 7.37 40.69 22.34
CA ILE A 180 7.43 40.57 20.87
C ILE A 180 7.12 41.91 20.20
N ALA A 181 6.08 42.61 20.65
CA ALA A 181 5.69 43.90 20.09
C ALA A 181 6.80 44.96 20.28
N ALA A 182 7.44 44.99 21.45
CA ALA A 182 8.57 45.86 21.74
C ALA A 182 9.78 45.54 20.85
N SER A 183 10.09 44.25 20.66
CA SER A 183 11.17 43.81 19.77
C SER A 183 10.88 44.16 18.31
N MET A 184 9.65 43.98 17.84
CA MET A 184 9.23 44.41 16.49
C MET A 184 9.31 45.93 16.32
N ALA A 185 8.90 46.71 17.32
CA ALA A 185 8.99 48.16 17.29
C ALA A 185 10.45 48.64 17.24
N GLN A 186 11.34 48.01 18.00
CA GLN A 186 12.79 48.27 17.92
C GLN A 186 13.36 47.92 16.54
N ALA A 187 12.98 46.78 15.97
CA ALA A 187 13.41 46.38 14.63
C ALA A 187 12.93 47.37 13.55
N GLN A 188 11.69 47.86 13.65
CA GLN A 188 11.14 48.87 12.75
C GLN A 188 11.85 50.23 12.90
N ALA A 189 12.18 50.64 14.13
CA ALA A 189 12.92 51.86 14.38
C ALA A 189 14.36 51.79 13.84
N ALA A 190 15.04 50.65 14.02
CA ALA A 190 16.36 50.40 13.45
C ALA A 190 16.33 50.46 11.91
N ALA A 191 15.33 49.83 11.29
CA ALA A 191 15.13 49.89 9.84
C ALA A 191 14.87 51.33 9.33
N ALA A 192 14.10 52.13 10.07
CA ALA A 192 13.87 53.54 9.72
C ALA A 192 15.14 54.40 9.82
N ASN A 193 16.07 54.04 10.70
CA ASN A 193 17.36 54.70 10.85
C ASN A 193 18.42 54.22 9.82
N GLY A 194 18.06 53.27 8.94
CA GLY A 194 18.98 52.70 7.96
C GLY A 194 20.00 51.73 8.56
N GLU A 195 19.81 51.28 9.80
CA GLU A 195 20.60 50.20 10.38
C GLU A 195 20.16 48.89 9.70
N GLN A 196 21.11 48.16 9.11
CA GLN A 196 20.80 46.85 8.57
C GLN A 196 20.40 45.92 9.73
N PRO A 197 19.30 45.15 9.59
CA PRO A 197 18.93 44.18 10.60
C PRO A 197 20.11 43.23 10.81
N ALA A 198 20.46 43.00 12.07
CA ALA A 198 21.55 42.11 12.42
C ALA A 198 21.41 40.77 11.67
N GLU A 199 22.50 40.31 11.05
CA GLU A 199 22.54 39.22 10.05
C GLU A 199 21.87 37.90 10.48
N TRP A 200 21.61 37.71 11.78
CA TRP A 200 20.91 36.55 12.32
C TRP A 200 19.39 36.53 12.03
N PHE A 201 18.80 37.63 11.57
CA PHE A 201 17.39 37.67 11.14
C PHE A 201 17.17 37.24 9.68
N THR A 202 18.24 37.08 8.90
CA THR A 202 18.16 36.50 7.55
C THR A 202 17.96 35.00 7.70
N ALA A 203 16.71 34.55 7.61
CA ALA A 203 16.40 33.13 7.58
C ALA A 203 17.26 32.44 6.51
N PRO A 204 17.95 31.33 6.82
CA PRO A 204 18.80 30.63 5.85
C PRO A 204 18.01 30.33 4.57
N GLY A 205 18.65 30.52 3.41
CA GLY A 205 18.01 30.64 2.09
C GLY A 205 17.10 29.50 1.63
N TRP A 206 17.05 28.38 2.35
CA TRP A 206 16.10 27.28 2.12
C TRP A 206 14.67 27.61 2.56
N PHE A 207 14.45 28.65 3.39
CA PHE A 207 13.10 29.10 3.77
C PHE A 207 12.47 30.05 2.74
N ASN A 208 13.28 30.56 1.80
CA ASN A 208 12.88 31.54 0.77
C ASN A 208 12.63 30.88 -0.60
N GLU A 209 12.33 29.58 -0.63
CA GLU A 209 11.74 28.97 -1.83
C GLU A 209 10.35 29.57 -2.03
N GLN A 210 10.26 30.52 -2.97
CA GLN A 210 8.99 31.03 -3.45
C GLN A 210 8.07 29.84 -3.80
N PRO A 211 6.80 29.85 -3.37
CA PRO A 211 5.86 28.81 -3.75
C PRO A 211 5.84 28.71 -5.28
N ALA A 212 6.04 27.49 -5.79
CA ALA A 212 6.03 27.20 -7.21
C ALA A 212 4.82 27.88 -7.89
N PRO A 213 4.99 28.48 -9.08
CA PRO A 213 3.91 29.18 -9.76
C PRO A 213 2.70 28.25 -9.94
N PRO A 214 1.46 28.75 -9.80
CA PRO A 214 0.27 27.94 -9.93
C PRO A 214 0.23 27.28 -11.31
N LEU A 215 0.13 25.96 -11.32
CA LEU A 215 0.02 25.16 -12.54
C LEU A 215 -1.18 25.63 -13.36
N SER A 216 -0.92 26.10 -14.58
CA SER A 216 -1.94 26.55 -15.53
C SER A 216 -3.00 25.47 -15.78
N PRO A 217 -4.29 25.83 -15.87
CA PRO A 217 -5.36 24.89 -16.16
C PRO A 217 -5.20 24.35 -17.59
N LYS A 218 -5.08 23.03 -17.73
CA LYS A 218 -5.08 22.34 -19.03
C LYS A 218 -6.46 22.43 -19.66
N THR A 219 -6.59 23.26 -20.68
CA THR A 219 -7.69 23.27 -21.65
C THR A 219 -7.67 21.96 -22.44
N HIS A 220 -8.76 21.19 -22.36
CA HIS A 220 -9.03 20.06 -23.23
C HIS A 220 -9.74 20.55 -24.50
N GLU A 221 -8.98 20.77 -25.58
CA GLU A 221 -9.54 20.87 -26.93
C GLU A 221 -9.84 19.48 -27.47
N ALA A 222 -11.11 19.23 -27.79
CA ALA A 222 -11.58 18.02 -28.45
C ALA A 222 -11.49 18.20 -29.97
N THR A 223 -10.62 17.43 -30.62
CA THR A 223 -10.60 17.29 -32.09
C THR A 223 -11.50 16.14 -32.51
N ALA A 224 -12.50 16.46 -33.32
CA ALA A 224 -13.38 15.53 -34.01
C ALA A 224 -12.93 15.38 -35.47
N SER A 225 -12.55 14.16 -35.87
CA SER A 225 -12.50 13.63 -37.25
C SER A 225 -12.10 12.14 -37.10
N ASP A 226 -12.50 11.16 -37.88
CA ASP A 226 -13.29 11.07 -39.10
C ASP A 226 -13.64 9.57 -39.21
N ALA A 227 -14.89 9.22 -39.53
CA ALA A 227 -15.35 7.83 -39.60
C ALA A 227 -15.36 7.33 -41.05
N LYS A 228 -14.62 6.26 -41.34
CA LYS A 228 -14.72 5.51 -42.61
C LYS A 228 -15.03 4.05 -42.31
N PRO A 229 -16.15 3.47 -42.80
CA PRO A 229 -16.47 2.07 -42.55
C PRO A 229 -15.92 1.16 -43.66
N ALA A 230 -15.39 0.01 -43.27
CA ALA A 230 -15.05 -1.11 -44.17
C ALA A 230 -15.98 -2.31 -43.89
N PRO A 231 -16.33 -3.10 -44.92
CA PRO A 231 -17.39 -4.11 -44.85
C PRO A 231 -16.93 -5.43 -44.20
N ARG A 232 -17.83 -6.06 -43.44
CA ARG A 232 -17.69 -7.39 -42.84
C ARG A 232 -18.10 -8.47 -43.85
N SER A 233 -17.23 -9.43 -44.10
CA SER A 233 -17.59 -10.73 -44.67
C SER A 233 -17.92 -11.73 -43.55
N HIS A 234 -19.06 -12.39 -43.69
CA HIS A 234 -19.50 -13.52 -42.87
C HIS A 234 -18.86 -14.82 -43.39
N ALA A 235 -18.39 -15.68 -42.49
CA ALA A 235 -18.17 -17.10 -42.75
C ALA A 235 -18.71 -17.93 -41.57
N PRO A 236 -19.48 -19.01 -41.81
CA PRO A 236 -20.10 -19.81 -40.76
C PRO A 236 -19.17 -20.92 -40.23
N ARG A 237 -19.30 -21.22 -38.94
CA ARG A 237 -18.68 -22.37 -38.26
C ARG A 237 -19.45 -23.65 -38.63
N GLY A 238 -18.76 -24.60 -39.26
CA GLY A 238 -19.16 -25.99 -39.36
C GLY A 238 -18.77 -26.77 -38.10
N ASN A 239 -19.70 -27.59 -37.64
CA ASN A 239 -19.59 -28.60 -36.59
C ASN A 239 -19.22 -29.92 -37.26
N GLU A 240 -18.13 -30.60 -36.89
CA GLU A 240 -17.96 -32.02 -37.19
C GLU A 240 -17.32 -32.75 -36.01
N ASN A 241 -18.04 -33.77 -35.55
CA ASN A 241 -17.57 -34.87 -34.73
C ASN A 241 -16.74 -35.83 -35.60
N ALA A 242 -15.75 -36.51 -35.02
CA ALA A 242 -15.57 -37.97 -35.10
C ALA A 242 -14.17 -38.38 -34.60
N ASP A 243 -14.17 -39.21 -33.56
CA ASP A 243 -13.57 -40.55 -33.51
C ASP A 243 -12.08 -40.80 -33.84
N ASP A 244 -11.43 -41.34 -32.80
CA ASP A 244 -10.61 -42.56 -32.78
C ASP A 244 -9.13 -42.59 -33.25
N VAL A 245 -8.45 -43.59 -32.66
CA VAL A 245 -7.19 -44.25 -33.04
C VAL A 245 -5.89 -43.84 -32.32
N LEU A 246 -5.59 -44.60 -31.27
CA LEU A 246 -4.37 -45.39 -30.98
C LEU A 246 -2.97 -44.91 -31.48
N SER A 247 -2.06 -44.83 -30.49
CA SER A 247 -0.57 -44.94 -30.44
C SER A 247 0.15 -45.81 -31.50
N PRO A 248 1.49 -46.05 -31.41
CA PRO A 248 2.67 -45.16 -31.27
C PRO A 248 3.76 -45.51 -32.32
N LYS A 249 4.82 -44.70 -32.52
CA LYS A 249 6.15 -45.26 -32.92
C LYS A 249 7.34 -44.31 -32.81
N THR A 250 8.37 -44.86 -32.17
CA THR A 250 9.80 -44.56 -32.14
C THR A 250 10.40 -44.38 -33.55
N ARG A 251 11.40 -43.51 -33.69
CA ARG A 251 12.54 -43.80 -34.57
C ARG A 251 13.83 -43.10 -34.13
N GLU A 252 14.88 -43.91 -34.14
CA GLU A 252 16.28 -43.68 -33.83
C GLU A 252 17.02 -42.87 -34.91
N ALA A 253 18.25 -42.52 -34.52
CA ALA A 253 19.33 -41.77 -35.14
C ALA A 253 19.77 -42.19 -36.55
N THR A 254 20.57 -41.32 -37.18
CA THR A 254 21.98 -41.51 -37.67
C THR A 254 22.30 -40.32 -38.59
N ALA A 255 23.06 -39.32 -38.13
CA ALA A 255 24.49 -39.04 -38.40
C ALA A 255 24.80 -38.72 -39.87
N ASP A 256 25.33 -37.51 -40.10
CA ASP A 256 26.36 -37.27 -41.11
C ASP A 256 27.19 -36.03 -40.75
N ASP A 257 28.43 -36.14 -41.21
CA ASP A 257 29.70 -35.60 -40.74
C ASP A 257 30.04 -34.24 -41.40
N ALA A 258 30.46 -33.25 -40.60
CA ALA A 258 31.15 -32.06 -41.10
C ALA A 258 31.95 -31.41 -39.99
N THR A 259 33.26 -31.60 -40.04
CA THR A 259 34.28 -31.03 -39.17
C THR A 259 34.35 -29.52 -39.37
N ALA A 260 33.64 -28.76 -38.53
CA ALA A 260 33.85 -27.33 -38.35
C ALA A 260 34.47 -27.10 -36.98
N VAL A 261 35.51 -26.29 -36.90
CA VAL A 261 36.10 -25.80 -35.66
C VAL A 261 35.04 -24.95 -34.96
N VAL A 262 34.29 -25.59 -34.05
CA VAL A 262 33.31 -24.95 -33.18
C VAL A 262 34.09 -24.19 -32.11
N PRO A 263 33.91 -22.85 -31.97
CA PRO A 263 34.45 -22.14 -30.82
C PRO A 263 33.88 -22.81 -29.56
N GLU A 264 34.73 -23.13 -28.59
CA GLU A 264 34.33 -23.77 -27.34
C GLU A 264 33.01 -23.16 -26.85
N PRO A 265 31.96 -23.97 -26.63
CA PRO A 265 30.73 -23.44 -26.06
C PRO A 265 31.11 -22.85 -24.72
N ILE A 266 30.96 -21.52 -24.60
CA ILE A 266 31.05 -20.80 -23.33
C ILE A 266 30.22 -21.61 -22.36
N LEU A 267 30.90 -22.24 -21.40
CA LEU A 267 30.29 -23.08 -20.39
C LEU A 267 29.09 -22.31 -19.86
N ALA A 268 27.91 -22.91 -19.96
CA ALA A 268 26.71 -22.38 -19.36
C ALA A 268 26.98 -22.28 -17.85
N ILE A 269 27.41 -21.09 -17.41
CA ILE A 269 27.55 -20.73 -16.01
C ILE A 269 26.18 -21.04 -15.40
N ASP A 270 26.16 -21.76 -14.29
CA ASP A 270 24.94 -22.11 -13.59
C ASP A 270 24.33 -20.81 -13.01
N TYR A 271 23.46 -20.14 -13.78
CA TYR A 271 22.90 -18.81 -13.52
C TYR A 271 21.76 -18.82 -12.47
N ASN A 272 21.75 -19.78 -11.54
CA ASN A 272 20.72 -19.90 -10.50
C ASN A 272 20.94 -18.97 -9.28
N LEU A 273 21.54 -17.79 -9.47
CA LEU A 273 21.45 -16.73 -8.47
C LEU A 273 20.19 -15.90 -8.78
N PRO A 274 19.18 -15.89 -7.88
CA PRO A 274 17.94 -15.17 -8.11
C PRO A 274 18.19 -13.66 -7.99
N ILE A 275 18.68 -13.04 -9.06
CA ILE A 275 18.77 -11.58 -9.15
C ILE A 275 17.35 -11.06 -9.39
N ASP A 276 16.81 -10.33 -8.42
CA ASP A 276 15.51 -9.70 -8.56
C ASP A 276 15.60 -8.49 -9.48
N PHE A 277 15.08 -8.63 -10.70
CA PHE A 277 15.03 -7.55 -11.69
C PHE A 277 14.03 -6.43 -11.34
N ASN A 278 13.25 -6.58 -10.25
CA ASN A 278 12.32 -5.55 -9.76
C ASN A 278 12.97 -4.58 -8.76
N LEU A 279 14.25 -4.75 -8.40
CA LEU A 279 14.99 -3.81 -7.57
C LEU A 279 15.01 -2.40 -8.15
N SER A 280 15.26 -1.39 -7.31
CA SER A 280 15.48 -0.01 -7.74
C SER A 280 16.74 0.09 -8.60
N HIS A 281 16.92 1.19 -9.35
CA HIS A 281 18.07 1.34 -10.25
C HIS A 281 19.39 1.14 -9.48
N ASP A 282 19.51 1.85 -8.35
CA ASP A 282 20.70 1.89 -7.51
C ASP A 282 20.93 0.58 -6.76
N ASP A 283 19.86 -0.06 -6.25
CA ASP A 283 19.98 -1.35 -5.56
C ASP A 283 20.45 -2.47 -6.49
N PHE A 284 19.96 -2.47 -7.73
CA PHE A 284 20.41 -3.43 -8.75
C PHE A 284 21.86 -3.17 -9.16
N ALA A 285 22.24 -1.90 -9.34
CA ALA A 285 23.62 -1.53 -9.64
C ALA A 285 24.57 -1.99 -8.53
N HIS A 286 24.18 -1.79 -7.27
CA HIS A 286 24.91 -2.27 -6.11
C HIS A 286 24.98 -3.80 -6.05
N ALA A 287 23.87 -4.50 -6.36
CA ALA A 287 23.80 -5.96 -6.34
C ALA A 287 24.73 -6.64 -7.35
N ILE A 288 25.00 -5.98 -8.49
CA ILE A 288 25.89 -6.51 -9.53
C ILE A 288 27.31 -5.92 -9.49
N ALA A 289 27.59 -4.93 -8.63
CA ALA A 289 28.86 -4.21 -8.60
C ALA A 289 30.08 -5.12 -8.33
N ALA A 290 29.87 -6.25 -7.65
CA ALA A 290 30.92 -7.23 -7.37
C ALA A 290 31.18 -8.22 -8.52
N ARG A 291 30.44 -8.16 -9.63
CA ARG A 291 30.58 -9.07 -10.79
C ARG A 291 31.55 -8.53 -11.82
N ASP A 292 32.02 -9.42 -12.70
CA ASP A 292 32.85 -9.05 -13.85
C ASP A 292 32.13 -8.00 -14.73
N PRO A 293 32.83 -7.00 -15.30
CA PRO A 293 32.22 -5.97 -16.15
C PRO A 293 31.41 -6.53 -17.33
N ASN A 294 31.81 -7.67 -17.89
CA ASN A 294 31.05 -8.30 -18.98
C ASN A 294 29.74 -8.91 -18.48
N GLU A 295 29.75 -9.51 -17.30
CA GLU A 295 28.52 -10.00 -16.64
C GLU A 295 27.58 -8.84 -16.30
N GLN A 296 28.12 -7.73 -15.80
CA GLN A 296 27.33 -6.54 -15.50
C GLN A 296 26.61 -6.02 -16.76
N ALA A 297 27.30 -5.95 -17.90
CA ALA A 297 26.70 -5.52 -19.16
C ALA A 297 25.55 -6.44 -19.61
N VAL A 298 25.73 -7.76 -19.51
CA VAL A 298 24.69 -8.74 -19.83
C VAL A 298 23.48 -8.60 -18.91
N LEU A 299 23.70 -8.44 -17.61
CA LEU A 299 22.63 -8.28 -16.61
C LEU A 299 21.86 -6.98 -16.79
N TRP A 300 22.53 -5.89 -17.18
CA TRP A 300 21.88 -4.63 -17.54
C TRP A 300 20.99 -4.78 -18.78
N ASP A 301 21.47 -5.45 -19.83
CA ASP A 301 20.67 -5.68 -21.03
C ASP A 301 19.44 -6.56 -20.73
N GLN A 302 19.61 -7.63 -19.94
CA GLN A 302 18.50 -8.47 -19.49
C GLN A 302 17.45 -7.66 -18.69
N ARG A 303 17.91 -6.78 -17.79
CA ARG A 303 17.02 -5.91 -17.02
C ARG A 303 16.22 -4.97 -17.93
N LEU A 304 16.88 -4.37 -18.92
CA LEU A 304 16.21 -3.49 -19.89
C LEU A 304 15.13 -4.22 -20.68
N ARG A 305 15.41 -5.45 -21.14
CA ARG A 305 14.40 -6.30 -21.82
C ARG A 305 13.22 -6.64 -20.90
N HIS A 306 13.51 -7.05 -19.67
CA HIS A 306 12.48 -7.36 -18.66
C HIS A 306 11.59 -6.14 -18.38
N TRP A 307 12.19 -4.95 -18.23
CA TRP A 307 11.45 -3.72 -17.98
C TRP A 307 10.62 -3.27 -19.19
N GLY A 308 11.13 -3.48 -20.41
CA GLY A 308 10.38 -3.27 -21.65
C GLY A 308 9.15 -4.18 -21.76
N GLU A 309 9.27 -5.46 -21.40
CA GLU A 309 8.12 -6.37 -21.30
C GLU A 309 7.12 -5.95 -20.23
N PHE A 310 7.61 -5.61 -19.04
CA PHE A 310 6.76 -5.15 -17.94
C PHE A 310 5.96 -3.90 -18.34
N LYS A 311 6.61 -2.93 -18.98
CA LYS A 311 5.95 -1.71 -19.51
C LYS A 311 4.86 -2.07 -20.53
N ARG A 312 5.15 -2.95 -21.50
CA ARG A 312 4.17 -3.42 -22.50
C ARG A 312 2.97 -4.12 -21.84
N ARG A 313 3.20 -4.97 -20.82
CA ARG A 313 2.10 -5.63 -20.08
C ARG A 313 1.24 -4.60 -19.34
N ARG A 314 1.84 -3.59 -18.73
CA ARG A 314 1.13 -2.50 -18.04
C ARG A 314 0.30 -1.66 -19.01
N GLU A 315 0.84 -1.32 -20.17
CA GLU A 315 0.12 -0.61 -21.25
C GLU A 315 -1.03 -1.46 -21.81
N ALA A 316 -0.84 -2.76 -21.98
CA ALA A 316 -1.90 -3.69 -22.37
C ALA A 316 -3.02 -3.79 -21.32
N GLN A 317 -2.69 -3.72 -20.03
CA GLN A 317 -3.69 -3.69 -18.95
C GLN A 317 -4.47 -2.37 -18.94
N LEU A 318 -3.78 -1.23 -19.11
CA LEU A 318 -4.42 0.09 -19.17
C LEU A 318 -5.32 0.25 -20.40
N SER A 319 -4.93 -0.31 -21.54
CA SER A 319 -5.80 -0.31 -22.74
C SER A 319 -7.02 -1.22 -22.58
N ARG A 320 -6.94 -2.29 -21.77
CA ARG A 320 -8.11 -3.11 -21.42
C ARG A 320 -9.09 -2.40 -20.50
N THR A 321 -8.59 -1.63 -19.52
CA THR A 321 -9.47 -0.89 -18.58
C THR A 321 -10.10 0.34 -19.21
N THR A 322 -9.42 0.97 -20.17
CA THR A 322 -9.91 2.17 -20.87
C THR A 322 -10.80 1.86 -22.06
N ARG A 323 -10.91 0.60 -22.50
CA ARG A 323 -11.82 0.22 -23.58
C ARG A 323 -13.25 0.42 -23.08
N PRO A 324 -13.99 1.46 -23.55
CA PRO A 324 -15.34 1.70 -23.07
C PRO A 324 -16.15 0.45 -23.36
N ALA A 325 -16.93 -0.02 -22.37
CA ALA A 325 -17.85 -1.12 -22.55
C ALA A 325 -18.80 -0.75 -23.69
N THR A 326 -18.47 -1.19 -24.90
CA THR A 326 -19.29 -0.97 -26.08
C THR A 326 -20.55 -1.76 -25.84
N LYS A 327 -21.54 -1.01 -25.35
CA LYS A 327 -22.90 -1.38 -25.07
C LYS A 327 -23.36 -2.29 -26.21
N ARG A 328 -23.40 -3.61 -25.95
CA ARG A 328 -24.18 -4.58 -26.74
C ARG A 328 -25.65 -4.16 -26.58
N ARG A 329 -26.04 -3.13 -27.31
CA ARG A 329 -27.41 -2.82 -27.66
C ARG A 329 -27.57 -3.23 -29.12
N ASN A 330 -28.71 -3.88 -29.40
CA ASN A 330 -29.17 -4.52 -30.63
C ASN A 330 -29.00 -6.05 -30.55
N ALA A 331 -30.04 -6.88 -30.65
CA ALA A 331 -31.42 -6.75 -31.17
C ALA A 331 -32.37 -7.53 -30.21
N ALA A 332 -33.56 -7.03 -29.86
CA ALA A 332 -34.82 -7.23 -30.60
C ALA A 332 -35.09 -8.71 -30.91
#